data_AF-X0TDR7-F1
#
_entry.id   AF-X0TDR7-F1
#
_cell.length_a   1.000
_cell.length_b   1.000
_cell.length_c   1.000
_cell.angle_alpha   90.00
_cell.angle_beta   90.00
_cell.angle_gamma   90.00
#
_symmetry.space_group_name_H-M   'P 1'
#
loop_
_entity.id
_entity.type
_entity.pdbx_description
1 polymer ?
#
loop_
_entity_poly.entity_id
_entity_poly.type
_entity_poly.pdbx_seq_one_letter_code
_entity_poly.pdbx_strand_id
1 'polypeptide(L)'
;HLSHYLPKKYIDLCIITKCNLKTLEKRLKKKRYNKAKIRENLDCEIFDICLNEAKEAKHKILIIDTTKGININKILNKIKHP
;
A
#
# COMPACT_ATOMS: atom_id res chain seq x y z
N HIS A 1 -7.01 8.00 -2.72
CA HIS A 1 -7.11 9.03 -3.78
C HIS A 1 -6.67 10.44 -3.38
N LEU A 2 -6.74 10.89 -2.10
CA LEU A 2 -6.20 12.21 -1.69
C LEU A 2 -4.67 12.34 -1.89
N SER A 3 -3.95 11.22 -1.88
CA SER A 3 -2.49 11.12 -2.02
C SER A 3 -1.92 11.80 -3.28
N HIS A 4 -2.64 11.85 -4.40
CA HIS A 4 -2.17 12.50 -5.64
C HIS A 4 -2.10 14.03 -5.56
N TYR A 5 -2.85 14.62 -4.65
CA TYR A 5 -2.92 16.07 -4.50
C TYR A 5 -1.81 16.61 -3.61
N LEU A 6 -1.03 15.73 -2.97
CA LEU A 6 0.09 16.15 -2.14
C LEU A 6 1.33 16.33 -3.00
N PRO A 7 1.78 17.57 -3.27
CA PRO A 7 2.97 17.76 -4.08
C PRO A 7 4.20 17.21 -3.35
N LYS A 8 5.13 16.65 -4.12
CA LYS A 8 6.37 16.02 -3.64
C LYS A 8 7.13 16.84 -2.59
N LYS A 9 7.08 18.18 -2.67
CA LYS A 9 7.75 19.08 -1.72
C LYS A 9 7.34 18.91 -0.25
N TYR A 10 6.19 18.28 0.02
CA TYR A 10 5.72 18.03 1.39
C TYR A 10 5.86 16.56 1.81
N ILE A 11 6.43 15.69 0.98
CA ILE A 11 6.51 14.25 1.23
C ILE A 11 7.95 13.78 1.08
N ASP A 12 8.58 13.46 2.21
CA ASP A 12 9.93 12.88 2.25
C ASP A 12 9.94 11.39 1.83
N LEU A 13 8.86 10.67 2.15
CA LEU A 13 8.72 9.23 1.89
C LEU A 13 7.25 8.81 1.73
N CYS A 14 6.96 8.03 0.69
CA CYS A 14 5.68 7.37 0.46
C CYS A 14 5.84 5.86 0.69
N ILE A 15 5.12 5.29 1.64
CA ILE A 15 5.19 3.87 1.96
C ILE A 15 4.02 3.15 1.29
N ILE A 16 4.32 2.23 0.37
CA ILE A 16 3.32 1.40 -0.31
C ILE A 16 3.35 0.00 0.29
N THR A 17 2.25 -0.40 0.92
CA THR A 17 2.11 -1.76 1.46
C THR A 17 1.56 -2.69 0.40
N LYS A 18 2.22 -3.83 0.20
CA LYS A 18 1.77 -4.93 -0.65
C LYS A 18 1.30 -6.12 0.19
N CYS A 19 0.42 -6.92 -0.38
CA CYS A 19 -0.09 -8.12 0.27
C CYS A 19 -0.55 -9.16 -0.77
N ASN A 20 -0.24 -10.43 -0.51
CA ASN A 20 -0.81 -11.52 -1.31
C ASN A 20 -2.35 -11.48 -1.31
N LEU A 21 -2.94 -11.67 -2.49
CA LEU A 21 -4.39 -11.54 -2.73
C LEU A 21 -5.25 -12.41 -1.79
N LYS A 22 -4.87 -13.68 -1.56
CA LYS A 22 -5.62 -14.57 -0.65
C LYS A 22 -5.63 -14.04 0.78
N THR A 23 -4.52 -13.45 1.21
CA THR A 23 -4.40 -12.86 2.55
C THR A 23 -5.17 -11.55 2.64
N LEU A 24 -5.08 -10.71 1.61
CA LEU A 24 -5.82 -9.45 1.51
C LEU A 24 -7.33 -9.71 1.55
N GLU A 25 -7.84 -10.63 0.74
CA GLU A 25 -9.25 -11.02 0.72
C GLU A 25 -9.74 -11.48 2.10
N LYS A 26 -8.99 -12.36 2.78
CA LYS A 26 -9.33 -12.80 4.14
C LYS A 26 -9.42 -11.63 5.12
N ARG A 27 -8.48 -10.67 5.05
CA ARG A 27 -8.49 -9.47 5.90
C ARG A 27 -9.69 -8.57 5.62
N LEU A 28 -10.03 -8.37 4.35
CA LEU A 28 -11.19 -7.56 3.94
C LEU A 28 -12.52 -8.20 4.34
N LYS A 29 -12.64 -9.53 4.21
CA LYS A 29 -13.79 -10.29 4.71
C LYS A 29 -13.94 -10.16 6.23
N LYS A 30 -12.83 -10.25 6.98
CA LYS A 30 -12.83 -10.05 8.45
C LYS A 30 -13.30 -8.63 8.84
N LYS A 31 -13.04 -7.63 8.00
CA LYS A 31 -13.55 -6.25 8.14
C LYS A 31 -15.03 -6.10 7.74
N ARG A 32 -15.72 -7.19 7.38
CA ARG A 32 -17.14 -7.19 6.95
C ARG A 32 -17.41 -6.31 5.72
N TYR A 33 -16.41 -6.17 4.83
CA TYR A 33 -16.63 -5.48 3.56
C TYR A 33 -17.54 -6.31 2.65
N ASN A 34 -18.39 -5.64 1.88
CA ASN A 34 -19.24 -6.32 0.91
C ASN A 34 -18.40 -6.87 -0.27
N LYS A 35 -19.00 -7.78 -1.05
CA LYS A 35 -18.31 -8.45 -2.17
C LYS A 35 -17.75 -7.47 -3.21
N ALA A 36 -18.51 -6.41 -3.53
CA ALA A 36 -18.09 -5.39 -4.49
C ALA A 36 -16.83 -4.67 -4.01
N LYS A 37 -16.80 -4.22 -2.75
CA LYS A 37 -15.66 -3.52 -2.16
C LYS A 37 -14.44 -4.42 -2.03
N ILE A 38 -14.64 -5.70 -1.69
CA ILE A 38 -13.56 -6.69 -1.68
C ILE A 38 -12.95 -6.82 -3.08
N ARG A 39 -13.78 -7.01 -4.12
CA ARG A 39 -13.31 -7.12 -5.51
C ARG A 39 -12.55 -5.88 -5.94
N GLU A 40 -13.10 -4.70 -5.72
CA GLU A 40 -12.46 -3.42 -6.01
C GLU A 40 -11.05 -3.33 -5.38
N ASN A 41 -10.91 -3.68 -4.09
CA ASN A 41 -9.61 -3.62 -3.42
C ASN A 41 -8.62 -4.70 -3.92
N LEU A 42 -9.11 -5.88 -4.31
CA LEU A 42 -8.26 -6.91 -4.92
C LEU A 42 -7.80 -6.49 -6.30
N ASP A 43 -8.68 -5.92 -7.12
CA ASP A 43 -8.35 -5.40 -8.45
C ASP A 43 -7.33 -4.26 -8.32
N CYS A 44 -7.51 -3.33 -7.36
CA CYS A 44 -6.51 -2.30 -7.07
C CYS A 44 -5.12 -2.86 -6.73
N GLU A 45 -5.05 -3.97 -5.99
CA GLU A 45 -3.78 -4.62 -5.66
C GLU A 45 -3.19 -5.37 -6.88
N ILE A 46 -4.03 -6.02 -7.70
CA ILE A 46 -3.61 -6.71 -8.94
C ILE A 46 -3.01 -5.73 -9.95
N PHE A 47 -3.67 -4.59 -10.16
CA PHE A 47 -3.26 -3.58 -11.13
C PHE A 47 -2.20 -2.60 -10.59
N ASP A 48 -1.69 -2.84 -9.38
CA ASP A 48 -0.69 -2.00 -8.74
C ASP A 48 -1.06 -0.51 -8.69
N ILE A 49 -2.37 -0.20 -8.58
CA ILE A 49 -2.90 1.16 -8.72
C ILE A 49 -2.15 2.13 -7.79
N CYS A 50 -2.12 1.86 -6.48
CA CYS A 50 -1.44 2.71 -5.50
C CYS A 50 0.06 2.93 -5.79
N LEU A 51 0.73 1.95 -6.42
CA LEU A 51 2.15 2.08 -6.77
C LEU A 51 2.33 2.97 -7.99
N ASN A 52 1.50 2.79 -9.02
CA ASN A 52 1.55 3.59 -10.24
C ASN A 52 1.21 5.05 -9.93
N GLU A 53 0.17 5.27 -9.16
CA GLU A 53 -0.24 6.55 -8.60
C GLU A 53 0.92 7.29 -7.89
N ALA A 54 1.64 6.60 -7.01
CA ALA A 54 2.78 7.18 -6.30
C ALA A 54 3.99 7.48 -7.21
N LYS A 55 4.20 6.66 -8.25
CA LYS A 55 5.25 6.87 -9.26
C LYS A 55 4.95 8.08 -10.14
N GLU A 56 3.71 8.22 -10.60
CA GLU A 56 3.27 9.36 -11.41
C GLU A 56 3.43 10.68 -10.65
N ALA A 57 3.13 10.68 -9.35
CA ALA A 57 3.37 11.81 -8.45
C ALA A 57 4.85 12.05 -8.09
N LYS A 58 5.77 11.21 -8.61
CA LYS A 58 7.24 11.28 -8.43
C LYS A 58 7.69 11.23 -6.96
N HIS A 59 6.95 10.55 -6.09
CA HIS A 59 7.33 10.38 -4.68
C HIS A 59 8.56 9.48 -4.52
N LYS A 60 9.29 9.64 -3.40
CA LYS A 60 10.26 8.63 -2.95
C LYS A 60 9.45 7.47 -2.37
N ILE A 61 9.52 6.28 -2.96
CA ILE A 61 8.64 5.16 -2.60
C ILE A 61 9.41 4.08 -1.86
N LEU A 62 8.86 3.59 -0.75
CA LEU A 62 9.31 2.38 -0.06
C LEU A 62 8.20 1.33 -0.10
N ILE A 63 8.48 0.17 -0.71
CA ILE A 63 7.54 -0.94 -0.80
C ILE A 63 7.74 -1.91 0.37
N ILE A 64 6.63 -2.28 1.03
CA ILE A 64 6.63 -3.18 2.18
C ILE A 64 5.61 -4.29 1.98
N ASP A 65 6.09 -5.53 1.91
CA ASP A 65 5.20 -6.69 1.94
C ASP A 65 4.70 -6.96 3.38
N THR A 66 3.38 -6.99 3.52
CA THR A 66 2.67 -7.22 4.79
C THR A 66 1.91 -8.54 4.81
N THR A 67 2.17 -9.44 3.86
CA THR A 67 1.49 -10.74 3.75
C THR A 67 1.58 -11.54 5.05
N LYS A 68 2.77 -11.59 5.66
CA LYS A 68 3.01 -12.29 6.94
C LYS A 68 2.73 -11.43 8.18
N GLY A 69 2.07 -10.28 8.01
CA GLY A 69 1.86 -9.29 9.06
C GLY A 69 2.87 -8.15 9.01
N ILE A 70 2.81 -7.27 10.00
CA ILE A 70 3.65 -6.07 10.09
C ILE A 70 4.74 -6.32 11.12
N ASN A 71 6.00 -6.28 10.70
CA ASN A 71 7.15 -6.28 11.62
C ASN A 71 7.69 -4.85 11.72
N ILE A 72 7.32 -4.15 12.80
CA ILE A 72 7.64 -2.74 13.01
C ILE A 72 9.16 -2.50 12.99
N ASN A 73 9.94 -3.35 13.66
CA ASN A 73 11.41 -3.22 13.72
C ASN A 73 12.05 -3.30 12.33
N LYS A 74 11.59 -4.22 11.49
CA LYS A 74 12.07 -4.36 10.11
C LYS A 74 11.73 -3.12 9.27
N ILE A 75 10.58 -2.50 9.50
CA ILE A 75 10.16 -1.28 8.81
C ILE A 75 11.01 -0.09 9.27
N LEU A 76 11.22 0.07 10.58
CA LEU A 76 12.05 1.14 11.14
C LEU A 76 13.48 1.10 10.59
N ASN A 77 14.08 -0.09 10.46
CA ASN A 77 15.41 -0.22 9.88
C ASN A 77 15.48 0.21 8.41
N LYS A 78 14.42 -0.04 7.63
CA LYS A 78 14.33 0.42 6.23
C LYS A 78 14.12 1.93 6.11
N ILE A 79 13.41 2.54 7.06
CA ILE A 79 13.16 3.99 7.06
C ILE A 79 14.42 4.77 7.47
N LYS A 80 15.23 4.24 8.39
CA LYS A 80 16.49 4.87 8.84
C LYS A 80 17.59 4.90 7.76
N HIS A 81 17.50 4.03 6.76
CA HIS A 81 18.41 3.97 5.61
C HIS A 81 17.62 3.88 4.29
N PRO A 82 16.92 4.96 3.89
CA PRO A 82 15.92 4.94 2.83
C PRO A 82 16.46 5.12 1.41
#